data_AF-A0A7V3PNY8-F1
#
_entry.id   AF-A0A7V3PNY8-F1
#
_cell.length_a   1.000
_cell.length_b   1.000
_cell.length_c   1.000
_cell.angle_alpha   90.00
_cell.angle_beta   90.00
_cell.angle_gamma   90.00
#
_symmetry.space_group_name_H-M   'P 1'
#
loop_
_entity.id
_entity.type
_entity.pdbx_description
1 polymer ?
#
loop_
_entity_poly.entity_id
_entity_poly.type
_entity_poly.pdbx_seq_one_letter_code
_entity_poly.pdbx_strand_id
1 'polypeptide(L)'
;MSETERELIALSLLSAGEAAHAWSAFNPSAFTIRNWVLDGDPQKVQQNIANLRSGYLPAIAFGVGLGAVVSLIARSPLPAAFAGLTSLLMLVLYEQALPAEKRLLSGRKTDTPALPSNVVSFRGSTGL
;
A
#
# COMPACT_ATOMS: atom_id res chain seq x y z
N MET A 1 14.20 29.79 19.77
CA MET A 1 13.20 29.55 18.71
C MET A 1 12.16 30.66 18.77
N SER A 2 12.02 31.43 17.69
CA SER A 2 11.03 32.49 17.56
C SER A 2 9.61 31.92 17.45
N GLU A 3 8.60 32.76 17.60
CA GLU A 3 7.20 32.37 17.41
C GLU A 3 6.94 31.93 15.97
N THR A 4 7.45 32.68 15.00
CA THR A 4 7.39 32.34 13.57
C THR A 4 8.04 31.00 13.25
N GLU A 5 9.17 30.67 13.88
CA GLU A 5 9.80 29.35 13.72
C GLU A 5 8.92 28.22 14.25
N ARG A 6 8.24 28.41 15.39
CA ARG A 6 7.29 27.43 15.93
C ARG A 6 6.11 27.19 15.00
N GLU A 7 5.49 28.27 14.51
CA GLU A 7 4.36 28.18 13.57
C GLU A 7 4.74 27.44 12.30
N LEU A 8 5.92 27.74 11.76
CA LEU A 8 6.40 27.15 10.53
C LEU A 8 6.72 25.66 10.68
N ILE A 9 7.26 25.25 11.84
CA ILE A 9 7.42 23.83 12.18
C ILE A 9 6.05 23.16 12.29
N ALA A 10 5.08 23.77 12.98
CA ALA A 10 3.74 23.22 13.11
C ALA A 10 3.05 23.03 11.75
N LEU A 11 3.13 24.03 10.86
CA LEU A 11 2.60 23.95 9.50
C LEU A 11 3.29 22.87 8.65
N SER A 12 4.61 22.70 8.85
CA SER A 12 5.37 21.66 8.15
C SER A 12 4.98 20.26 8.63
N LEU A 13 4.78 20.07 9.94
CA LEU A 13 4.29 18.82 10.52
C LEU A 13 2.85 18.52 10.08
N LEU A 14 1.98 19.53 10.02
CA LEU A 14 0.62 19.37 9.50
C LEU A 14 0.65 18.94 8.03
N SER A 15 1.49 19.56 7.21
CA SER A 15 1.66 19.20 5.80
C SER A 15 2.20 17.78 5.61
N ALA A 16 3.12 17.33 6.47
CA ALA A 16 3.56 15.93 6.52
C ALA A 16 2.40 14.99 6.89
N GLY A 17 1.63 15.32 7.92
CA GLY A 17 0.48 14.52 8.36
C GLY A 17 -0.57 14.35 7.26
N GLU A 18 -0.96 15.45 6.60
CA GLU A 18 -1.92 15.40 5.49
C GLU A 18 -1.36 14.65 4.27
N ALA A 19 -0.06 14.76 3.99
CA ALA A 19 0.57 13.95 2.96
C ALA A 19 0.46 12.45 3.30
N ALA A 20 0.75 12.04 4.54
CA ALA A 20 0.57 10.64 4.96
C ALA A 20 -0.89 10.19 4.87
N HIS A 21 -1.83 11.06 5.24
CA HIS A 21 -3.27 10.75 5.17
C HIS A 21 -3.74 10.54 3.73
N ALA A 22 -3.21 11.30 2.77
CA ALA A 22 -3.51 11.11 1.35
C ALA A 22 -3.16 9.69 0.87
N TRP A 23 -2.04 9.12 1.34
CA TRP A 23 -1.69 7.74 1.01
C TRP A 23 -2.74 6.74 1.48
N SER A 24 -3.34 6.93 2.66
CA SER A 24 -4.43 6.10 3.18
C SER A 24 -5.76 6.32 2.45
N ALA A 25 -5.97 7.49 1.85
CA ALA A 25 -7.17 7.76 1.05
C ALA A 25 -7.13 7.06 -0.32
N PHE A 26 -5.95 6.93 -0.92
CA PHE A 26 -5.78 6.34 -2.25
C PHE A 26 -5.31 4.88 -2.25
N ASN A 27 -4.81 4.36 -1.12
CA ASN A 27 -4.27 3.02 -1.03
C ASN A 27 -4.81 2.26 0.18
N PRO A 28 -4.95 0.92 0.09
CA PRO A 28 -5.29 0.08 1.23
C PRO A 28 -4.18 0.08 2.29
N SER A 29 -4.52 -0.30 3.52
CA SER A 29 -3.53 -0.33 4.61
C SER A 29 -2.37 -1.29 4.32
N ALA A 30 -1.17 -0.98 4.85
CA ALA A 30 0.00 -1.87 4.77
C ALA A 30 -0.26 -3.27 5.34
N PHE A 31 -1.14 -3.39 6.34
CA PHE A 31 -1.57 -4.69 6.88
C PHE A 31 -2.36 -5.50 5.86
N THR A 32 -3.27 -4.85 5.13
CA THR A 32 -4.04 -5.47 4.04
C THR A 32 -3.09 -5.98 2.95
N ILE A 33 -2.11 -5.18 2.56
CA ILE A 33 -1.13 -5.53 1.52
C ILE A 33 -0.32 -6.78 1.91
N ARG A 34 0.16 -6.84 3.16
CA ARG A 34 0.93 -7.98 3.67
C ARG A 34 0.16 -9.30 3.63
N ASN A 35 -1.17 -9.24 3.69
CA ASN A 35 -2.04 -10.40 3.71
C ASN A 35 -2.45 -10.89 2.31
N TRP A 36 -2.12 -10.21 1.22
CA TRP A 36 -2.46 -10.67 -0.13
C TRP A 36 -1.84 -12.02 -0.51
N VAL A 37 -0.73 -12.41 0.13
CA VAL A 37 -0.17 -13.75 -0.07
C VAL A 37 -1.12 -14.87 0.39
N LEU A 38 -2.07 -14.57 1.28
CA LEU A 38 -3.07 -15.52 1.77
C LEU A 38 -4.20 -15.77 0.76
N ASP A 39 -4.34 -14.93 -0.27
CA ASP A 39 -5.35 -15.11 -1.32
C ASP A 39 -5.09 -16.37 -2.17
N GLY A 40 -3.87 -16.91 -2.18
CA GLY A 40 -3.51 -18.16 -2.86
C GLY A 40 -3.50 -18.10 -4.40
N ASP A 41 -4.03 -17.03 -5.00
CA ASP A 41 -4.09 -16.81 -6.45
C ASP A 41 -3.02 -15.78 -6.91
N PRO A 42 -1.97 -16.22 -7.63
CA PRO A 42 -0.93 -15.33 -8.13
C PRO A 42 -1.44 -14.23 -9.07
N GLN A 43 -2.50 -14.49 -9.85
CA GLN A 43 -3.04 -13.49 -10.79
C GLN A 43 -3.72 -12.36 -10.02
N LYS A 44 -4.54 -12.71 -9.03
CA LYS A 44 -5.19 -11.74 -8.13
C LYS A 44 -4.17 -10.90 -7.37
N VAL A 45 -3.08 -11.50 -6.88
CA VAL A 45 -2.01 -10.76 -6.21
C VAL A 45 -1.35 -9.76 -7.17
N GLN A 46 -1.04 -10.14 -8.40
CA GLN A 46 -0.48 -9.22 -9.39
C GLN A 46 -1.43 -8.07 -9.72
N GLN A 47 -2.72 -8.35 -9.87
CA GLN A 47 -3.73 -7.33 -10.10
C GLN A 47 -3.83 -6.35 -8.91
N ASN A 48 -3.81 -6.86 -7.69
CA ASN A 48 -3.81 -6.03 -6.48
C ASN A 48 -2.56 -5.12 -6.40
N ILE A 49 -1.39 -5.62 -6.77
CA ILE A 49 -0.15 -4.83 -6.84
C ILE A 49 -0.27 -3.73 -7.90
N ALA A 50 -0.80 -4.04 -9.08
CA ALA A 50 -1.01 -3.05 -10.13
C ALA A 50 -1.98 -1.95 -9.69
N ASN A 51 -3.09 -2.34 -9.06
CA ASN A 51 -4.07 -1.41 -8.51
C ASN A 51 -3.45 -0.53 -7.41
N LEU A 52 -2.63 -1.10 -6.52
CA LEU A 52 -1.90 -0.35 -5.50
C LEU A 52 -1.02 0.72 -6.12
N ARG A 53 -0.17 0.35 -7.07
CA ARG A 53 0.78 1.27 -7.69
C ARG A 53 0.09 2.37 -8.47
N SER A 54 -1.12 2.11 -8.99
CA SER A 54 -1.94 3.15 -9.63
C SER A 54 -2.36 4.25 -8.63
N GLY A 55 -2.48 3.92 -7.34
CA GLY A 55 -2.79 4.87 -6.26
C GLY A 55 -1.59 5.70 -5.78
N TYR A 56 -0.36 5.37 -6.17
CA TYR A 56 0.83 6.12 -5.76
C TYR A 56 0.88 7.52 -6.38
N LEU A 57 0.64 7.61 -7.69
CA LEU A 57 0.69 8.88 -8.41
C LEU A 57 -0.29 9.92 -7.84
N PRO A 58 -1.60 9.63 -7.65
CA PRO A 58 -2.52 10.59 -7.06
C PRO A 58 -2.17 10.93 -5.60
N ALA A 59 -1.69 9.97 -4.80
CA ALA A 59 -1.27 10.23 -3.43
C ALA A 59 -0.07 11.20 -3.35
N ILE A 60 0.96 10.98 -4.18
CA ILE A 60 2.13 11.86 -4.27
C ILE A 60 1.72 13.23 -4.80
N ALA A 61 0.93 13.27 -5.87
CA ALA A 61 0.49 14.54 -6.47
C ALA A 61 -0.31 15.39 -5.48
N PHE A 62 -1.23 14.77 -4.72
CA PHE A 62 -1.99 15.46 -3.70
C PHE A 62 -1.09 15.91 -2.54
N GLY A 63 -0.29 15.01 -1.96
CA GLY A 63 0.57 15.33 -0.81
C GLY A 63 1.58 16.43 -1.11
N VAL A 64 2.32 16.31 -2.22
CA VAL A 64 3.30 17.32 -2.65
C VAL A 64 2.60 18.60 -3.08
N GLY A 65 1.47 18.51 -3.80
CA GLY A 65 0.68 19.67 -4.21
C GLY A 65 0.19 20.50 -3.03
N LEU A 66 -0.34 19.85 -1.99
CA LEU A 66 -0.77 20.52 -0.76
C LEU A 66 0.42 21.18 -0.04
N GLY A 67 1.53 20.45 0.11
CA GLY A 67 2.75 21.00 0.71
C GLY A 67 3.30 22.21 -0.06
N ALA A 68 3.20 22.20 -1.39
CA ALA A 68 3.56 23.34 -2.24
C ALA A 68 2.64 24.55 -2.01
N VAL A 69 1.32 24.35 -1.90
CA VAL A 69 0.37 25.43 -1.58
C VAL A 69 0.67 26.04 -0.20
N VAL A 70 0.88 25.20 0.82
CA VAL A 70 1.23 25.68 2.18
C VAL A 70 2.56 26.41 2.17
N SER A 71 3.54 25.91 1.41
CA SER A 71 4.85 26.55 1.22
C SER A 71 4.75 27.94 0.60
N LEU A 72 3.87 28.14 -0.40
CA LEU A 72 3.60 29.44 -1.00
C LEU A 72 2.98 30.43 -0.01
N ILE A 73 2.02 29.97 0.80
CA ILE A 73 1.35 30.79 1.82
C ILE A 73 2.34 31.19 2.93
N ALA A 74 3.10 30.23 3.43
CA ALA A 74 4.09 30.43 4.50
C ALA A 74 5.40 31.09 4.00
N ARG A 75 5.57 31.27 2.69
CA ARG A 75 6.79 31.77 2.03
C ARG A 75 8.06 31.02 2.48
N SER A 76 7.93 29.71 2.67
CA SER A 76 9.01 28.85 3.15
C SER A 76 8.96 27.50 2.46
N PRO A 77 10.10 26.92 2.03
CA PRO A 77 10.13 25.60 1.39
C PRO A 77 9.90 24.43 2.34
N LEU A 78 9.91 24.65 3.67
CA LEU A 78 9.86 23.58 4.66
C LEU A 78 8.59 22.72 4.60
N PRO A 79 7.36 23.27 4.47
CA PRO A 79 6.15 22.46 4.35
C PRO A 79 6.17 21.52 3.13
N ALA A 80 6.66 22.01 1.99
CA ALA A 80 6.80 21.21 0.77
C ALA A 80 7.84 20.10 0.94
N ALA A 81 8.98 20.40 1.58
CA ALA A 81 10.01 19.41 1.88
C ALA A 81 9.48 18.30 2.80
N PHE A 82 8.73 18.66 3.85
CA PHE A 82 8.12 17.70 4.78
C PHE A 82 7.07 16.81 4.10
N ALA A 83 6.20 17.39 3.26
CA ALA A 83 5.22 16.64 2.49
C ALA A 83 5.90 15.69 1.47
N GLY A 84 6.96 16.16 0.80
CA GLY A 84 7.74 15.36 -0.15
C GLY A 84 8.46 14.19 0.52
N LEU A 85 9.18 14.45 1.62
CA LEU A 85 9.85 13.41 2.41
C LEU A 85 8.86 12.38 2.96
N THR A 86 7.69 12.84 3.43
CA THR A 86 6.65 11.92 3.90
C THR A 86 6.11 11.06 2.76
N SER A 87 5.91 11.64 1.57
CA SER A 87 5.47 10.88 0.40
C SER A 87 6.49 9.82 -0.02
N LEU A 88 7.78 10.15 0.01
CA LEU A 88 8.87 9.19 -0.25
C LEU A 88 8.91 8.08 0.81
N LEU A 89 8.77 8.43 2.09
CA LEU A 89 8.73 7.46 3.19
C LEU A 89 7.55 6.50 3.00
N MET A 90 6.35 7.03 2.70
CA MET A 90 5.17 6.20 2.47
C MET A 90 5.36 5.28 1.26
N LEU A 91 5.89 5.78 0.14
CA LEU A 91 6.23 4.94 -1.02
C LEU A 91 7.11 3.74 -0.62
N VAL A 92 8.17 3.99 0.16
CA VAL A 92 9.09 2.94 0.63
C VAL A 92 8.35 1.93 1.53
N LEU A 93 7.54 2.40 2.48
CA LEU A 93 6.80 1.53 3.39
C LEU A 93 5.80 0.64 2.64
N TYR A 94 5.14 1.18 1.62
CA TYR A 94 4.20 0.43 0.79
C TYR A 94 4.90 -0.60 -0.09
N GLU A 95 6.01 -0.25 -0.73
CA GLU A 95 6.81 -1.21 -1.50
C GLU A 95 7.42 -2.30 -0.61
N GLN A 96 7.81 -1.98 0.64
CA GLN A 96 8.25 -2.99 1.61
C GLN A 96 7.13 -3.89 2.11
N ALA A 97 5.88 -3.42 2.08
CA ALA A 97 4.72 -4.22 2.47
C ALA A 97 4.33 -5.24 1.38
N LEU A 98 4.74 -5.01 0.13
CA LEU A 98 4.46 -5.94 -0.97
C LEU A 98 5.08 -7.32 -0.70
N PRO A 99 4.34 -8.41 -0.95
CA PRO A 99 4.90 -9.75 -0.85
C PRO A 99 6.05 -9.91 -1.84
N ALA A 100 7.20 -10.40 -1.36
CA ALA A 100 8.37 -10.64 -2.20
C ALA A 100 7.99 -11.53 -3.40
N GLU A 101 8.28 -11.06 -4.62
CA GLU A 101 7.96 -11.73 -5.89
C GLU A 101 8.44 -13.20 -5.93
N LYS A 102 9.56 -13.49 -5.25
CA LYS A 102 10.09 -14.86 -5.08
C LYS A 102 9.13 -15.81 -4.34
N ARG A 103 8.29 -15.33 -3.42
CA ARG A 103 7.28 -16.13 -2.69
C ARG A 103 6.10 -16.49 -3.59
N LEU A 104 5.71 -15.59 -4.50
CA LEU A 104 4.65 -15.82 -5.48
C LEU A 104 5.06 -16.89 -6.51
N LEU A 105 6.35 -16.93 -6.87
CA LEU A 105 6.90 -17.93 -7.78
C LEU A 105 7.19 -19.29 -7.12
N SER A 106 7.47 -19.32 -5.80
CA SER A 106 7.72 -20.57 -5.07
C SER A 106 6.44 -21.30 -4.65
N GLY A 107 5.30 -20.60 -4.52
CA GLY A 107 3.98 -21.23 -4.41
C GLY A 107 3.55 -22.04 -5.64
N ARG A 108 4.29 -21.96 -6.76
CA ARG A 108 4.06 -22.79 -7.97
C ARG A 108 4.73 -24.18 -7.87
N LYS A 109 5.55 -24.48 -6.86
CA LYS A 109 6.39 -25.70 -6.86
C LYS A 109 6.10 -26.78 -5.82
N THR A 110 5.13 -26.61 -4.92
CA THR A 110 4.73 -27.57 -3.88
C THR A 110 3.30 -27.17 -3.44
N ASP A 111 2.22 -27.94 -3.49
CA ASP A 111 1.99 -29.37 -3.58
C ASP A 111 0.59 -29.58 -4.18
N THR A 112 0.47 -30.37 -5.26
CA THR A 112 -0.72 -31.21 -5.40
C THR A 112 -0.26 -32.60 -5.01
N PRO A 113 -0.42 -33.05 -3.75
CA PRO A 113 -0.36 -34.47 -3.51
C PRO A 113 -1.45 -35.08 -4.38
N ALA A 114 -1.06 -35.94 -5.31
CA ALA A 114 -2.00 -36.76 -6.04
C ALA A 114 -2.93 -37.39 -5.01
N LEU A 115 -4.22 -37.02 -5.05
CA LEU A 115 -5.23 -37.72 -4.27
C LEU A 115 -5.09 -39.20 -4.62
N PRO A 116 -4.89 -40.10 -3.65
CA PRO A 116 -4.83 -41.51 -3.95
C PRO A 116 -6.17 -41.88 -4.59
N SER A 117 -6.11 -42.68 -5.65
CA SER A 117 -7.22 -43.04 -6.56
C SER A 117 -8.30 -43.94 -5.93
N ASN A 118 -8.41 -43.93 -4.61
CA ASN A 118 -9.26 -44.79 -3.80
C ASN A 118 -10.36 -44.04 -3.04
N VAL A 119 -10.75 -42.84 -3.49
CA VAL A 119 -12.05 -42.28 -3.11
C VAL A 119 -13.14 -43.09 -3.81
N VAL A 120 -13.60 -44.11 -3.11
CA VAL A 120 -14.79 -44.89 -3.41
C VAL A 120 -15.93 -43.93 -3.73
N SER A 121 -16.47 -44.02 -4.94
CA SER A 121 -17.72 -43.37 -5.30
C SER A 121 -18.84 -43.97 -4.46
N PHE A 122 -19.25 -43.27 -3.39
CA PHE A 122 -20.46 -43.63 -2.68
C PHE A 122 -21.65 -43.17 -3.53
N ARG A 123 -22.04 -44.04 -4.47
CA ARG A 123 -23.26 -43.89 -5.27
C ARG A 123 -24.44 -44.10 -4.32
N GLY A 124 -24.90 -43.02 -3.70
CA GLY A 124 -26.14 -42.98 -2.94
C GLY A 124 -27.32 -43.29 -3.85
N SER A 125 -27.73 -44.56 -3.88
CA SER A 125 -29.03 -44.99 -4.37
C SER A 125 -30.06 -44.76 -3.28
N THR A 126 -30.72 -43.62 -3.32
CA THR A 126 -32.08 -43.43 -2.79
C THR A 126 -32.92 -43.10 -4.01
N GLY A 127 -33.69 -44.02 -4.58
CA GLY A 127 -34.84 -44.65 -3.95
C GLY A 127 -36.09 -43.92 -4.41
N LEU A 128 -36.64 -44.35 -5.55
CA LEU A 128 -38.05 -44.31 -5.94
C LEU A 128 -38.30 -45.48 -6.91
#